data_AF-A0A412G4E4-F1
#
_entry.id   AF-A0A412G4E4-F1
#
_cell.length_a   1.000
_cell.length_b   1.000
_cell.length_c   1.000
_cell.angle_alpha   90.00
_cell.angle_beta   90.00
_cell.angle_gamma   90.00
#
_symmetry.space_group_name_H-M   'P 1'
#
loop_
_entity.id
_entity.type
_entity.pdbx_description
1 polymer ?
#
loop_
_entity_poly.entity_id
_entity_poly.type
_entity_poly.pdbx_seq_one_letter_code
_entity_poly.pdbx_strand_id
1 'polypeptide(L)'
;MITIKDECEHFKREARDYIYLQKIRPILDDEAQSIYDRLGIKSPRMREVIYENARDPKHDEKIDIWEAGKKKIRELVAVETRIEAIDRVFDHMSDEKINGISIKDAIFSLLVLGSSQSSMAENLGMDRSTLRRKVNREIKKAIRKSKLPHWSGVDVI
;
A
#
# COMPACT_ATOMS: atom_id res chain seq x y z
N MET A 1 -20.28 7.64 -8.39
CA MET A 1 -19.16 8.55 -8.70
C MET A 1 -18.34 8.69 -7.42
N ILE A 2 -17.07 8.26 -7.44
CA ILE A 2 -16.18 8.41 -6.29
C ILE A 2 -15.93 9.91 -6.08
N THR A 3 -16.14 10.41 -4.86
CA THR A 3 -15.86 11.81 -4.54
C THR A 3 -14.45 11.97 -3.97
N ILE A 4 -13.88 13.17 -4.09
CA ILE A 4 -12.60 13.51 -3.45
C ILE A 4 -12.61 13.31 -1.93
N LYS A 5 -13.79 13.36 -1.30
CA LYS A 5 -13.94 13.07 0.13
C LYS A 5 -13.75 11.57 0.41
N ASP A 6 -14.29 10.72 -0.46
CA ASP A 6 -14.14 9.27 -0.36
C ASP A 6 -12.68 8.85 -0.57
N GLU A 7 -12.00 9.48 -1.54
CA GLU A 7 -10.56 9.29 -1.77
C GLU A 7 -9.72 9.71 -0.56
N CYS A 8 -10.04 10.85 0.08
CA CYS A 8 -9.36 11.28 1.31
C CYS A 8 -9.56 10.29 2.47
N GLU A 9 -10.77 9.77 2.68
CA GLU A 9 -11.02 8.81 3.76
C GLU A 9 -10.45 7.42 3.44
N HIS A 10 -10.37 7.04 2.17
CA HIS A 10 -9.66 5.83 1.76
C HIS A 10 -8.15 5.98 2.00
N PHE A 11 -7.51 7.06 1.55
CA PHE A 11 -6.10 7.32 1.81
C PHE A 11 -5.77 7.29 3.32
N LYS A 12 -6.60 7.89 4.17
CA LYS A 12 -6.38 7.85 5.63
C LYS A 12 -6.44 6.45 6.22
N ARG A 13 -7.27 5.56 5.66
CA ARG A 13 -7.32 4.16 6.09
C ARG A 13 -6.05 3.44 5.65
N GLU A 14 -5.69 3.57 4.37
CA GLU A 14 -4.47 3.00 3.81
C GLU A 14 -3.20 3.46 4.54
N ALA A 15 -3.09 4.76 4.85
CA ALA A 15 -1.96 5.31 5.59
C ALA A 15 -1.83 4.73 7.01
N ARG A 16 -2.93 4.35 7.68
CA ARG A 16 -2.85 3.68 9.00
C ARG A 16 -2.28 2.27 8.89
N ASP A 17 -2.54 1.62 7.76
CA ASP A 17 -2.03 0.27 7.49
C ASP A 17 -0.58 0.29 6.95
N TYR A 18 -0.01 1.47 6.66
CA TYR A 18 1.28 1.60 5.98
C TYR A 18 2.42 0.79 6.62
N ILE A 19 2.58 0.86 7.95
CA ILE A 19 3.61 0.08 8.66
C ILE A 19 3.35 -1.43 8.52
N TYR A 20 2.10 -1.85 8.56
CA TYR A 20 1.73 -3.25 8.37
C TYR A 20 2.03 -3.71 6.94
N LEU A 21 1.68 -2.89 5.94
CA LEU A 21 1.98 -3.16 4.53
C LEU A 21 3.48 -3.30 4.28
N GLN A 22 4.29 -2.40 4.87
CA GLN A 22 5.76 -2.48 4.80
C GLN A 22 6.31 -3.77 5.43
N LYS A 23 5.69 -4.29 6.50
CA LYS A 23 6.10 -5.54 7.15
C LYS A 23 5.68 -6.78 6.38
N ILE A 24 4.50 -6.78 5.76
CA ILE A 24 3.99 -7.97 5.05
C ILE A 24 4.60 -8.12 3.66
N ARG A 25 5.01 -7.03 3.01
CA ARG A 25 5.67 -7.06 1.70
C ARG A 25 6.84 -8.06 1.62
N PRO A 26 7.89 -7.99 2.47
CA PRO A 26 9.00 -8.94 2.40
C PRO A 26 8.57 -10.39 2.71
N ILE A 27 7.58 -10.58 3.59
CA ILE A 27 7.04 -11.92 3.90
C ILE A 27 6.40 -12.54 2.67
N LEU A 28 5.59 -11.78 1.93
CA LEU A 28 4.94 -12.25 0.70
C LEU A 28 5.95 -12.51 -0.42
N ASP A 29 7.01 -11.71 -0.51
CA ASP A 29 8.11 -11.91 -1.45
C ASP A 29 8.87 -13.21 -1.15
N ASP A 30 9.23 -13.45 0.11
CA ASP A 30 9.88 -14.69 0.55
C ASP A 30 8.98 -15.93 0.33
N GLU A 31 7.67 -15.82 0.62
CA GLU A 31 6.71 -16.89 0.36
C GLU A 31 6.57 -17.20 -1.13
N ALA A 32 6.50 -16.16 -1.98
CA ALA A 32 6.45 -16.33 -3.43
C ALA A 32 7.73 -16.98 -3.96
N GLN A 33 8.90 -16.53 -3.50
CA GLN A 33 10.19 -17.09 -3.90
C GLN A 33 10.34 -18.55 -3.47
N SER A 34 9.94 -18.89 -2.23
CA SER A 34 9.96 -20.27 -1.74
C SER A 34 9.13 -21.21 -2.61
N ILE A 35 7.97 -20.76 -3.09
CA ILE A 35 7.11 -21.54 -4.00
C ILE A 35 7.83 -21.77 -5.34
N TYR A 36 8.48 -20.75 -5.89
CA TYR A 36 9.24 -20.89 -7.13
C TYR A 36 10.44 -21.84 -7.01
N ASP A 37 11.17 -21.74 -5.90
CA ASP A 37 12.31 -22.61 -5.61
C ASP A 37 11.88 -24.07 -5.48
N ARG A 38 10.74 -24.33 -4.81
CA ARG A 38 10.16 -25.68 -4.71
C ARG A 38 9.75 -26.26 -6.07
N LEU A 39 9.31 -25.41 -6.99
CA LEU A 39 8.98 -25.82 -8.35
C LEU A 39 10.21 -25.90 -9.29
N GLY A 40 11.40 -25.47 -8.83
CA GLY A 40 12.61 -25.37 -9.65
C GLY A 40 12.48 -24.34 -10.78
N ILE A 41 11.54 -23.39 -10.66
CA ILE A 41 11.20 -22.44 -11.71
C ILE A 41 12.08 -21.21 -11.60
N LYS A 42 12.97 -21.03 -12.59
CA LYS A 42 13.80 -19.82 -12.70
C LYS A 42 13.24 -18.76 -13.65
N SER A 43 12.13 -19.05 -14.37
CA SER A 43 11.57 -18.14 -15.38
C SER A 43 10.09 -18.39 -15.69
N PRO A 44 9.29 -17.34 -15.98
CA PRO A 44 7.89 -17.45 -16.38
C PRO A 44 7.61 -18.32 -17.61
N ARG A 45 8.62 -18.53 -18.49
CA ARG A 45 8.51 -19.43 -19.67
C ARG A 45 8.36 -20.91 -19.30
N MET A 46 8.57 -21.30 -18.04
CA MET A 46 8.38 -22.69 -17.59
C MET A 46 6.92 -23.10 -17.39
N ARG A 47 5.96 -22.20 -17.66
CA ARG A 47 4.53 -22.52 -17.56
C ARG A 47 4.15 -23.72 -18.43
N GLU A 48 4.56 -23.73 -19.70
CA GLU A 48 4.25 -24.85 -20.62
C GLU A 48 4.89 -26.15 -20.12
N VAL A 49 6.13 -26.08 -19.63
CA VAL A 49 6.87 -27.22 -19.08
C VAL A 49 6.18 -27.84 -17.85
N ILE A 50 5.55 -27.06 -16.96
CA ILE A 50 4.86 -27.60 -15.78
C ILE A 50 3.60 -28.35 -16.18
N TYR A 51 2.79 -27.77 -17.08
CA TYR A 51 1.56 -28.41 -17.56
C TYR A 51 1.86 -29.62 -18.45
N GLU A 52 2.95 -29.59 -19.22
CA GLU A 52 3.40 -30.71 -20.06
C GLU A 52 3.97 -31.88 -19.25
N ASN A 53 4.63 -31.60 -18.11
CA ASN A 53 5.16 -32.61 -17.21
C ASN A 53 4.18 -33.08 -16.13
N ALA A 54 2.97 -32.51 -16.09
CA ALA A 54 1.94 -32.93 -15.15
C ALA A 54 1.37 -34.29 -15.60
N ARG A 55 1.44 -35.31 -14.73
CA ARG A 55 0.96 -36.67 -15.07
C ARG A 55 -0.57 -36.72 -15.22
N ASP A 56 -1.27 -35.92 -14.42
CA ASP A 56 -2.70 -35.64 -14.54
C ASP A 56 -2.94 -34.17 -14.14
N PRO A 57 -3.26 -33.26 -15.08
CA PRO A 57 -3.40 -31.84 -14.80
C PRO A 57 -4.44 -31.45 -13.74
N LYS A 58 -5.31 -32.39 -13.32
CA LYS A 58 -6.34 -32.15 -12.29
C LYS A 58 -5.99 -32.70 -10.91
N HIS A 59 -4.92 -33.50 -10.78
CA HIS A 59 -4.50 -34.13 -9.52
C HIS A 59 -2.99 -33.99 -9.26
N ASP A 60 -2.28 -33.16 -10.04
CA ASP A 60 -0.84 -32.98 -9.89
C ASP A 60 -0.53 -31.85 -8.90
N GLU A 61 0.16 -32.22 -7.82
CA GLU A 61 0.62 -31.32 -6.76
C GLU A 61 1.40 -30.11 -7.32
N LYS A 62 2.08 -30.26 -8.45
CA LYS A 62 2.83 -29.16 -9.09
C LYS A 62 1.92 -28.03 -9.60
N ILE A 63 0.71 -28.35 -10.03
CA ILE A 63 -0.27 -27.35 -10.50
C ILE A 63 -0.83 -26.59 -9.31
N ASP A 64 -1.16 -27.28 -8.22
CA ASP A 64 -1.64 -26.65 -6.99
C ASP A 64 -0.58 -25.69 -6.41
N ILE A 65 0.68 -26.12 -6.36
CA ILE A 65 1.79 -25.27 -5.90
C ILE A 65 1.96 -24.05 -6.83
N TRP A 66 1.82 -24.22 -8.15
CA TRP A 66 1.91 -23.13 -9.12
C TRP A 66 0.77 -22.10 -8.96
N GLU A 67 -0.46 -22.57 -8.74
CA GLU A 67 -1.61 -21.69 -8.47
C GLU A 67 -1.47 -20.94 -7.16
N ALA A 68 -0.98 -21.61 -6.10
CA ALA A 68 -0.64 -20.97 -4.83
C ALA A 68 0.41 -19.85 -5.01
N GLY A 69 1.45 -20.10 -5.82
CA GLY A 69 2.46 -19.09 -6.15
C GLY A 69 1.88 -17.87 -6.86
N LYS A 70 1.02 -18.08 -7.85
CA LYS A 70 0.31 -16.97 -8.52
C LYS A 70 -0.53 -16.15 -7.56
N LYS A 71 -1.23 -16.79 -6.63
CA LYS A 71 -2.02 -16.09 -5.62
C LYS A 71 -1.13 -15.20 -4.78
N LYS A 72 0.02 -15.71 -4.30
CA LYS A 72 0.98 -14.94 -3.51
C LYS A 72 1.56 -13.74 -4.24
N ILE A 73 1.85 -13.88 -5.53
CA ILE A 73 2.33 -12.75 -6.34
C ILE A 73 1.24 -11.68 -6.52
N ARG A 74 -0.01 -12.09 -6.72
CA ARG A 74 -1.12 -11.13 -6.79
C ARG A 74 -1.27 -10.37 -5.48
N GLU A 75 -1.16 -11.08 -4.34
CA GLU A 75 -1.16 -10.45 -3.01
C GLU A 75 0.00 -9.46 -2.85
N LEU A 76 1.22 -9.85 -3.26
CA LEU A 76 2.40 -8.99 -3.24
C LEU A 76 2.20 -7.72 -4.08
N VAL A 77 1.80 -7.87 -5.35
CA VAL A 77 1.55 -6.74 -6.26
C VAL A 77 0.47 -5.82 -5.69
N ALA A 78 -0.57 -6.36 -5.06
CA ALA A 78 -1.60 -5.55 -4.42
C ALA A 78 -1.04 -4.74 -3.24
N VAL A 79 -0.21 -5.35 -2.39
CA VAL A 79 0.46 -4.66 -1.27
C VAL A 79 1.41 -3.57 -1.78
N GLU A 80 2.22 -3.87 -2.80
CA GLU A 80 3.14 -2.90 -3.40
C GLU A 80 2.40 -1.72 -4.01
N THR A 81 1.31 -1.98 -4.74
CA THR A 81 0.46 -0.94 -5.32
C THR A 81 -0.12 -0.02 -4.24
N ARG A 82 -0.55 -0.58 -3.09
CA ARG A 82 -1.05 0.20 -1.95
C ARG A 82 0.04 1.07 -1.34
N ILE A 83 1.24 0.53 -1.13
CA ILE A 83 2.40 1.27 -0.62
C ILE A 83 2.76 2.42 -1.57
N GLU A 84 2.89 2.15 -2.87
CA GLU A 84 3.20 3.15 -3.89
C GLU A 84 2.16 4.27 -3.94
N ALA A 85 0.87 3.93 -3.80
CA ALA A 85 -0.20 4.91 -3.77
C ALA A 85 -0.07 5.84 -2.54
N ILE A 86 0.26 5.28 -1.37
CA ILE A 86 0.49 6.05 -0.15
C ILE A 86 1.71 6.97 -0.31
N ASP A 87 2.83 6.42 -0.77
CA ASP A 87 4.09 7.16 -0.98
C ASP A 87 3.89 8.32 -1.97
N ARG A 88 3.21 8.06 -3.09
CA ARG A 88 2.93 9.10 -4.10
C ARG A 88 2.10 10.25 -3.54
N VAL A 89 1.13 9.98 -2.66
CA VAL A 89 0.38 11.06 -2.00
C VAL A 89 1.30 11.84 -1.06
N PHE A 90 2.11 11.17 -0.26
CA PHE A 90 3.06 11.83 0.64
C PHE A 90 4.10 12.69 -0.10
N ASP A 91 4.56 12.26 -1.28
CA ASP A 91 5.52 13.01 -2.11
C ASP A 91 4.94 14.28 -2.71
N HIS A 92 3.62 14.38 -2.82
CA HIS A 92 2.95 15.59 -3.27
C HIS A 92 2.46 16.50 -2.14
N MET A 93 2.72 16.13 -0.88
CA MET A 93 2.46 17.00 0.26
C MET A 93 3.50 18.13 0.35
N SER A 94 3.13 19.19 1.06
CA SER A 94 4.02 20.32 1.29
C SER A 94 5.01 20.02 2.42
N ASP A 95 6.29 20.32 2.17
CA ASP A 95 7.34 20.35 3.20
C ASP A 95 7.38 21.69 3.98
N GLU A 96 6.33 22.51 3.86
CA GLU A 96 6.15 23.72 4.66
C GLU A 96 6.31 23.39 6.15
N LYS A 97 7.26 24.08 6.80
CA LYS A 97 7.55 23.92 8.23
C LYS A 97 6.76 24.91 9.07
N ILE A 98 6.22 24.42 10.18
CA ILE A 98 5.58 25.23 11.22
C ILE A 98 6.22 24.80 12.54
N ASN A 99 6.78 25.76 13.27
CA ASN A 99 7.56 25.49 14.48
C ASN A 99 8.63 24.40 14.28
N GLY A 100 9.28 24.40 13.10
CA GLY A 100 10.33 23.43 12.76
C GLY A 100 9.85 22.06 12.26
N ILE A 101 8.56 21.74 12.36
CA ILE A 101 7.96 20.47 11.93
C ILE A 101 7.33 20.64 10.55
N SER A 102 7.62 19.76 9.59
CA SER A 102 6.95 19.81 8.29
C SER A 102 5.50 19.33 8.38
N ILE A 103 4.61 19.87 7.55
CA ILE A 103 3.23 19.39 7.51
C ILE A 103 3.16 17.92 7.05
N LYS A 104 4.04 17.50 6.14
CA LYS A 104 4.19 16.09 5.75
C LYS A 104 4.48 15.20 6.98
N ASP A 105 5.46 15.57 7.80
CA ASP A 105 5.84 14.81 9.00
C ASP A 105 4.73 14.80 10.05
N ALA A 106 4.01 15.91 10.21
CA ALA A 106 2.86 15.98 11.10
C ALA A 106 1.74 15.03 10.66
N ILE A 107 1.44 14.99 9.35
CA ILE A 107 0.42 14.08 8.79
C ILE A 107 0.87 12.63 8.92
N PHE A 108 2.13 12.33 8.62
CA PHE A 108 2.70 10.99 8.80
C PHE A 108 2.60 10.54 10.25
N SER A 109 2.99 11.39 11.20
CA SER A 109 2.92 11.09 12.64
C SER A 109 1.48 10.82 13.10
N LEU A 110 0.51 11.58 12.60
CA LEU A 110 -0.90 11.42 12.97
C LEU A 110 -1.54 10.18 12.35
N LEU A 111 -1.29 9.91 11.07
CA LEU A 111 -1.96 8.84 10.33
C LEU A 111 -1.24 7.50 10.45
N VAL A 112 0.09 7.51 10.36
CA VAL A 112 0.92 6.30 10.29
C VAL A 112 1.40 5.90 11.67
N LEU A 113 1.94 6.85 12.45
CA LEU A 113 2.46 6.57 13.80
C LEU A 113 1.38 6.60 14.90
N GLY A 114 0.15 7.01 14.57
CA GLY A 114 -0.97 7.07 15.52
C GLY A 114 -0.80 8.11 16.63
N SER A 115 -0.02 9.17 16.39
CA SER A 115 0.24 10.22 17.38
C SER A 115 -1.04 10.98 17.76
N SER A 116 -1.06 11.51 18.99
CA SER A 116 -2.19 12.33 19.47
C SER A 116 -2.33 13.62 18.69
N GLN A 117 -3.56 13.89 18.23
CA GLN A 117 -3.88 15.16 17.58
C GLN A 117 -3.73 16.37 18.52
N SER A 118 -3.91 16.18 19.83
CA SER A 118 -3.71 17.27 20.80
C SER A 118 -2.24 17.67 20.88
N SER A 119 -1.37 16.68 21.12
CA SER A 119 0.07 16.90 21.25
C SER A 119 0.68 17.46 19.97
N MET A 120 0.24 16.96 18.80
CA MET A 120 0.71 17.51 17.53
C MET A 120 0.25 18.95 17.30
N ALA A 121 -0.97 19.30 17.72
CA ALA A 121 -1.47 20.66 17.61
C ALA A 121 -0.69 21.64 18.50
N GLU A 122 -0.38 21.21 19.73
CA GLU A 122 0.48 21.95 20.67
C GLU A 122 1.89 22.16 20.10
N ASN A 123 2.53 21.10 19.59
CA ASN A 123 3.87 21.19 18.98
C ASN A 123 3.90 22.18 17.79
N LEU A 124 2.83 22.22 17.01
CA LEU A 124 2.67 23.14 15.88
C LEU A 124 2.14 24.52 16.28
N GLY A 125 1.88 24.77 17.57
CA GLY A 125 1.38 26.05 18.08
C GLY A 125 0.02 26.45 17.51
N MET A 126 -0.89 25.50 17.29
CA MET A 126 -2.21 25.77 16.70
C MET A 126 -3.34 24.98 17.38
N ASP A 127 -4.58 25.42 17.19
CA ASP A 127 -5.74 24.67 17.67
C ASP A 127 -5.90 23.33 16.97
N ARG A 128 -6.43 22.33 17.70
CA ARG A 128 -6.76 21.00 17.14
C ARG A 128 -7.65 21.07 15.91
N SER A 129 -8.62 21.99 15.90
CA SER A 129 -9.56 22.19 14.80
C SER A 129 -8.85 22.76 13.56
N THR A 130 -7.92 23.70 13.76
CA THR A 130 -7.05 24.28 12.73
C THR A 130 -6.14 23.22 12.13
N LEU A 131 -5.48 22.41 12.96
CA LEU A 131 -4.68 21.28 12.51
C LEU A 131 -5.50 20.31 11.65
N ARG A 132 -6.70 19.91 12.10
CA ARG A 132 -7.59 19.02 11.34
C ARG A 132 -7.90 19.57 9.95
N ARG A 133 -8.20 20.87 9.86
CA ARG A 133 -8.50 21.54 8.58
C ARG A 133 -7.27 21.59 7.69
N LYS A 134 -6.08 21.88 8.24
CA LYS A 134 -4.82 21.93 7.48
C LYS A 134 -4.45 20.56 6.93
N VAL A 135 -4.49 19.51 7.76
CA VAL A 135 -4.29 18.10 7.37
C VAL A 135 -5.22 17.71 6.22
N ASN A 136 -6.53 17.92 6.38
CA ASN A 136 -7.51 17.55 5.34
C ASN A 136 -7.29 18.32 4.03
N ARG A 137 -6.90 19.60 4.13
CA ARG A 137 -6.62 20.44 2.96
C ARG A 137 -5.40 19.93 2.20
N GLU A 138 -4.33 19.59 2.91
CA GLU A 138 -3.11 19.11 2.27
C GLU A 138 -3.27 17.72 1.67
N ILE A 139 -3.94 16.79 2.36
CA ILE A 139 -4.28 15.47 1.78
C ILE A 139 -5.07 15.66 0.47
N LYS A 140 -6.10 16.51 0.49
CA LYS A 140 -6.93 16.79 -0.70
C LYS A 140 -6.12 17.37 -1.86
N LYS A 141 -5.19 18.28 -1.57
CA LYS A 141 -4.30 18.86 -2.59
C LYS A 141 -3.34 17.80 -3.15
N ALA A 142 -2.73 17.00 -2.28
CA ALA A 142 -1.78 15.97 -2.65
C ALA A 142 -2.44 14.88 -3.52
N ILE A 143 -3.63 14.40 -3.14
CA ILE A 143 -4.41 13.44 -3.96
C ILE A 143 -4.67 14.00 -5.36
N ARG A 144 -5.11 15.26 -5.47
CA ARG A 144 -5.35 15.90 -6.77
C ARG A 144 -4.09 15.98 -7.65
N LYS A 145 -2.92 16.19 -7.03
CA LYS A 145 -1.63 16.23 -7.74
C LYS A 145 -1.14 14.84 -8.13
N SER A 146 -1.40 13.84 -7.29
CA SER A 146 -0.91 12.47 -7.47
C SER A 146 -1.45 11.76 -8.73
N LYS A 147 -2.53 12.28 -9.34
CA LYS A 147 -3.20 11.72 -10.52
C LYS A 147 -3.32 10.19 -10.43
N LEU A 148 -3.61 9.67 -9.24
CA LEU A 148 -3.75 8.23 -9.04
C LEU A 148 -4.83 7.73 -9.99
N PRO A 149 -4.54 6.71 -10.82
CA PRO A 149 -5.46 6.20 -11.83
C PRO A 149 -6.57 5.40 -11.14
N HIS A 150 -7.42 6.11 -10.41
CA HIS A 150 -8.48 5.60 -9.56
C HIS A 150 -8.02 4.58 -8.51
N TRP A 151 -8.29 4.88 -7.24
CA TRP A 151 -8.31 3.89 -6.16
C TRP A 151 -9.46 2.86 -6.34
N SER A 152 -9.88 2.61 -7.58
CA SER A 152 -10.94 1.68 -7.96
C SER A 152 -10.37 0.28 -8.09
N GLY A 153 -10.75 -0.60 -7.18
CA GLY A 153 -10.80 -2.02 -7.48
C GLY A 153 -9.48 -2.76 -7.38
N VAL A 154 -8.71 -2.53 -6.31
CA VAL A 154 -7.99 -3.66 -5.71
C VAL A 154 -9.02 -4.46 -4.91
N ASP A 155 -10.01 -5.03 -5.61
CA ASP A 155 -10.82 -6.13 -5.09
C ASP A 155 -9.88 -7.34 -5.08
N VAL A 156 -9.07 -7.42 -4.02
CA VAL A 156 -8.39 -8.67 -3.66
C VAL A 156 -9.40 -9.44 -2.82
N ILE A 157 -10.20 -10.23 -3.52
CA ILE A 157 -10.92 -11.39 -2.98
C ILE A 157 -10.13 -12.63 -3.39
#